data_AF-A0A2A2ZN50-F1
#
_entry.id   AF-A0A2A2ZN50-F1
#
_cell.length_a   1.000
_cell.length_b   1.000
_cell.length_c   1.000
_cell.angle_alpha   90.00
_cell.angle_beta   90.00
_cell.angle_gamma   90.00
#
_symmetry.space_group_name_H-M   'P 1'
#
loop_
_entity.id
_entity.type
_entity.pdbx_description
1 polymer ?
#
loop_
_entity_poly.entity_id
_entity_poly.type
_entity_poly.pdbx_seq_one_letter_code
_entity_poly.pdbx_strand_id
1 'polypeptide(L)'
;MAKTSKSLIDLIEIAATRHDGASGRRLAELAQRAGHDISHATLNRLRQGTYATRPSDASIRAIAYLADVSENVAFAAAGVSAPAAVVYQPPAEAQRMSTRQRKALDELIRAFAADDKPTPAAGLDFGRLLAARERLHTALTAGGEHASAGRLVEAAREAVAGIDEVIDALFAAASAEDPADHESVSDFTGFTTDHPARAAG
;
A
#
# COMPACT_ATOMS: atom_id res chain seq x y z
N MET A 1 -6.24 8.69 -17.50
CA MET A 1 -5.91 7.29 -17.86
C MET A 1 -5.61 6.54 -16.58
N ALA A 2 -6.40 5.51 -16.25
CA ALA A 2 -6.18 4.72 -15.04
C ALA A 2 -4.84 3.98 -15.18
N LYS A 3 -3.93 4.19 -14.22
CA LYS A 3 -2.65 3.50 -14.18
C LYS A 3 -2.96 2.08 -13.72
N THR A 4 -3.17 1.14 -14.65
CA THR A 4 -3.23 -0.29 -14.33
C THR A 4 -1.91 -0.63 -13.64
N SER A 5 -1.93 -0.76 -12.32
CA SER A 5 -0.74 -1.09 -11.55
C SER A 5 -0.31 -2.50 -11.94
N LYS A 6 0.75 -2.59 -12.74
CA LYS A 6 1.35 -3.87 -13.15
C LYS A 6 1.72 -4.67 -11.90
N SER A 7 1.48 -5.97 -11.93
CA SER A 7 1.95 -6.89 -10.88
C SER A 7 3.44 -7.21 -11.05
N LEU A 8 4.09 -7.78 -10.02
CA LEU A 8 5.45 -8.29 -10.17
C LEU A 8 5.55 -9.39 -11.24
N ILE A 9 4.49 -10.19 -11.43
CA ILE A 9 4.42 -11.20 -12.50
C ILE A 9 4.54 -10.50 -13.85
N ASP A 10 3.76 -9.44 -14.08
CA ASP A 10 3.79 -8.68 -15.33
C ASP A 10 5.17 -8.07 -15.59
N LEU A 11 5.83 -7.56 -14.54
CA LEU A 11 7.20 -7.01 -14.67
C LEU A 11 8.22 -8.09 -15.03
N ILE A 12 8.09 -9.31 -14.50
CA ILE A 12 8.97 -10.43 -14.85
C ILE A 12 8.72 -10.88 -16.29
N GLU A 13 7.48 -10.89 -16.78
CA GLU A 13 7.19 -11.21 -18.19
C GLU A 13 7.68 -10.11 -19.15
N ILE A 14 7.60 -8.83 -18.75
CA ILE A 14 8.24 -7.72 -19.47
C ILE A 14 9.75 -7.92 -19.56
N ALA A 15 10.39 -8.29 -18.44
CA ALA A 15 11.82 -8.59 -18.41
C ALA A 15 12.16 -9.78 -19.33
N ALA A 16 11.40 -10.88 -19.28
CA ALA A 16 11.63 -12.02 -20.15
C ALA A 16 11.53 -11.63 -21.63
N THR A 17 10.52 -10.84 -22.00
CA THR A 17 10.32 -10.35 -23.37
C THR A 17 11.47 -9.45 -23.84
N ARG A 18 11.94 -8.56 -22.96
CA ARG A 18 13.09 -7.67 -23.24
C ARG A 18 14.39 -8.43 -23.48
N HIS A 19 14.56 -9.58 -22.85
CA HIS A 19 15.77 -10.39 -22.93
C HIS A 19 15.53 -11.67 -23.76
N ASP A 20 14.86 -11.53 -24.92
CA ASP A 20 14.66 -12.59 -25.91
C ASP A 20 13.96 -13.86 -25.39
N GLY A 21 12.99 -13.70 -24.49
CA GLY A 21 12.29 -14.81 -23.85
C GLY A 21 13.14 -15.54 -22.80
N ALA A 22 14.11 -14.84 -22.19
CA ALA A 22 15.01 -15.41 -21.20
C ALA A 22 14.28 -16.17 -20.08
N SER A 23 14.80 -17.35 -19.75
CA SER A 23 14.35 -18.11 -18.58
C SER A 23 14.71 -17.39 -17.27
N GLY A 24 14.05 -17.73 -16.17
CA GLY A 24 14.35 -17.14 -14.85
C GLY A 24 15.80 -17.34 -14.40
N ARG A 25 16.47 -18.41 -14.85
CA ARG A 25 17.91 -18.61 -14.65
C ARG A 25 18.74 -17.55 -15.37
N ARG A 26 18.44 -17.32 -16.64
CA ARG A 26 19.16 -16.34 -17.46
C ARG A 26 18.93 -14.91 -16.97
N LEU A 27 17.70 -14.59 -16.54
CA LEU A 27 17.37 -13.31 -15.93
C LEU A 27 18.14 -13.09 -14.61
N ALA A 28 18.24 -14.10 -13.75
CA ALA A 28 19.03 -14.01 -12.52
C ALA A 28 20.52 -13.72 -12.81
N GLU A 29 21.12 -14.43 -13.77
CA GLU A 29 22.51 -14.19 -14.18
C GLU A 29 22.72 -12.77 -14.71
N LEU A 30 21.75 -12.23 -15.44
CA LEU A 30 21.84 -10.86 -15.96
C LEU A 30 21.75 -9.83 -14.83
N ALA A 31 20.84 -10.01 -13.88
CA ALA A 31 20.71 -9.15 -12.71
C ALA A 31 21.98 -9.20 -11.83
N GLN A 32 22.51 -10.38 -11.58
CA GLN A 32 23.73 -10.58 -10.77
C GLN A 32 24.96 -9.94 -11.42
N ARG A 33 25.11 -10.05 -12.75
CA ARG A 33 26.18 -9.34 -13.48
C ARG A 33 26.08 -7.82 -13.38
N ALA A 34 24.88 -7.30 -13.15
CA ALA A 34 24.64 -5.87 -12.92
C ALA A 34 24.72 -5.47 -11.43
N GLY A 35 25.11 -6.39 -10.54
CA GLY A 35 25.26 -6.12 -9.11
C GLY A 35 23.98 -6.28 -8.29
N HIS A 36 22.90 -6.82 -8.86
CA HIS A 36 21.67 -7.08 -8.13
C HIS A 36 21.63 -8.50 -7.55
N ASP A 37 21.24 -8.62 -6.28
CA ASP A 37 21.09 -9.90 -5.60
C ASP A 37 19.67 -10.46 -5.78
N ILE A 38 19.53 -11.43 -6.70
CA ILE A 38 18.31 -12.20 -6.86
C ILE A 38 18.62 -13.62 -7.34
N SER A 39 17.95 -14.61 -6.75
CA SER A 39 18.08 -16.01 -7.17
C SER A 39 17.08 -16.37 -8.26
N HIS A 40 17.46 -17.29 -9.15
CA HIS A 40 16.54 -17.84 -10.17
C HIS A 40 15.32 -18.52 -9.56
N ALA A 41 15.47 -19.15 -8.39
CA ALA A 41 14.37 -19.79 -7.67
C ALA A 41 13.35 -18.75 -7.14
N THR A 42 13.84 -17.58 -6.70
CA THR A 42 12.99 -16.45 -6.31
C THR A 42 12.23 -15.91 -7.52
N LEU A 43 12.92 -15.66 -8.64
CA LEU A 43 12.27 -15.19 -9.89
C LEU A 43 11.20 -16.16 -10.39
N ASN A 44 11.49 -17.47 -10.42
CA ASN A 44 10.52 -18.46 -10.88
C ASN A 44 9.29 -18.55 -9.98
N ARG A 45 9.46 -18.55 -8.64
CA ARG A 45 8.33 -18.54 -7.70
C ARG A 45 7.48 -17.28 -7.83
N LEU A 46 8.13 -16.12 -8.00
CA LEU A 46 7.41 -14.86 -8.20
C LEU A 46 6.62 -14.86 -9.49
N ARG A 47 7.24 -15.30 -10.59
CA ARG A 47 6.60 -15.43 -11.90
C ARG A 47 5.39 -16.38 -11.88
N GLN A 48 5.45 -17.45 -11.08
CA GLN A 48 4.36 -18.41 -10.90
C GLN A 48 3.29 -17.92 -9.91
N GLY A 49 3.50 -16.80 -9.22
CA GLY A 49 2.62 -16.34 -8.15
C GLY A 49 2.62 -17.22 -6.90
N THR A 50 3.59 -18.15 -6.76
CA THR A 50 3.68 -19.10 -5.63
C THR A 50 4.57 -18.60 -4.50
N TYR A 51 5.11 -17.40 -4.62
CA TYR A 51 5.94 -16.79 -3.59
C TYR A 51 5.06 -16.24 -2.45
N ALA A 52 4.93 -17.03 -1.38
CA ALA A 52 3.98 -16.78 -0.29
C ALA A 52 4.32 -15.58 0.61
N THR A 53 5.60 -15.16 0.64
CA THR A 53 6.06 -14.06 1.48
C THR A 53 6.32 -12.79 0.67
N ARG A 54 6.50 -11.64 1.31
CA ARG A 54 6.90 -10.41 0.61
C ARG A 54 8.34 -10.55 0.08
N PRO A 55 8.63 -10.22 -1.20
CA PRO A 55 10.00 -10.18 -1.72
C PRO A 55 10.83 -9.12 -1.01
N SER A 56 12.15 -9.32 -0.93
CA SER A 56 13.05 -8.31 -0.38
C SER A 56 13.17 -7.09 -1.31
N ASP A 57 13.48 -5.93 -0.75
CA ASP A 57 13.75 -4.70 -1.51
C ASP A 57 14.80 -4.91 -2.60
N ALA A 58 15.86 -5.68 -2.30
CA ALA A 58 16.89 -6.05 -3.27
C ALA A 58 16.31 -6.82 -4.47
N SER A 59 15.41 -7.77 -4.21
CA SER A 59 14.73 -8.52 -5.28
C SER A 59 13.81 -7.63 -6.11
N ILE A 60 13.08 -6.71 -5.46
CA ILE A 60 12.19 -5.77 -6.15
C ILE A 60 13.00 -4.83 -7.06
N ARG A 61 14.13 -4.30 -6.57
CA ARG A 61 15.06 -3.49 -7.37
C ARG A 61 15.66 -4.26 -8.55
N ALA A 62 16.01 -5.53 -8.34
CA ALA A 62 16.48 -6.40 -9.41
C ALA A 62 15.45 -6.56 -10.53
N ILE A 63 14.17 -6.75 -10.17
CA ILE A 63 13.07 -6.84 -11.14
C ILE A 63 12.87 -5.50 -11.87
N ALA A 64 12.96 -4.38 -11.15
CA ALA A 64 12.90 -3.04 -11.76
C ALA A 64 13.98 -2.86 -12.84
N TYR A 65 15.22 -3.22 -12.51
CA TYR A 65 16.35 -3.20 -13.43
C TYR A 65 16.12 -4.10 -14.66
N LEU A 66 15.73 -5.36 -14.44
CA LEU A 66 15.52 -6.33 -15.52
C LEU A 66 14.41 -5.91 -16.49
N ALA A 67 13.33 -5.30 -15.97
CA ALA A 67 12.19 -4.83 -16.74
C ALA A 67 12.37 -3.41 -17.31
N ASP A 68 13.46 -2.72 -16.96
CA ASP A 68 13.75 -1.32 -17.32
C ASP A 68 12.61 -0.36 -16.92
N VAL A 69 12.17 -0.50 -15.66
CA VAL A 69 11.18 0.38 -15.04
C VAL A 69 11.77 1.05 -13.80
N SER A 70 11.23 2.21 -13.42
CA SER A 70 11.63 2.86 -12.17
C SER A 70 11.35 1.99 -10.94
N GLU A 71 12.20 2.07 -9.90
CA GLU A 71 11.99 1.35 -8.64
C GLU A 71 10.59 1.56 -8.05
N ASN A 72 10.08 2.80 -8.08
CA ASN A 72 8.72 3.12 -7.61
C ASN A 72 7.63 2.27 -8.26
N VAL A 73 7.77 1.92 -9.54
CA VAL A 73 6.81 1.06 -10.24
C VAL A 73 6.92 -0.39 -9.74
N ALA A 74 8.14 -0.88 -9.50
CA ALA A 74 8.35 -2.24 -8.99
C ALA A 74 7.91 -2.40 -7.53
N PHE A 75 8.17 -1.41 -6.67
CA PHE A 75 7.67 -1.40 -5.29
C PHE A 75 6.14 -1.29 -5.27
N ALA A 76 5.54 -0.43 -6.08
CA ALA A 76 4.07 -0.39 -6.22
C ALA A 76 3.49 -1.71 -6.75
N ALA A 77 4.17 -2.38 -7.69
CA ALA A 77 3.79 -3.70 -8.20
C ALA A 77 3.88 -4.81 -7.13
N ALA A 78 4.81 -4.67 -6.20
CA ALA A 78 4.92 -5.50 -4.99
C ALA A 78 3.91 -5.10 -3.91
N GLY A 79 3.19 -3.99 -4.11
CA GLY A 79 2.15 -3.50 -3.21
C GLY A 79 2.67 -2.68 -2.04
N VAL A 80 3.82 -2.04 -2.21
CA VAL A 80 4.59 -1.48 -1.09
C VAL A 80 5.21 -0.14 -1.47
N SER A 81 5.49 0.70 -0.47
CA SER A 81 6.17 1.96 -0.70
C SER A 81 7.66 1.76 -0.98
N ALA A 82 8.21 2.47 -1.97
CA ALA A 82 9.65 2.43 -2.22
C ALA A 82 10.40 3.09 -1.05
N PRO A 83 11.55 2.54 -0.63
CA PRO A 83 12.40 3.19 0.37
C PRO A 83 12.77 4.60 -0.08
N ALA A 84 12.78 5.54 0.86
CA ALA A 84 13.25 6.90 0.60
C ALA A 84 14.69 6.89 0.07
N ALA A 85 14.99 7.80 -0.86
CA ALA A 85 16.33 7.90 -1.46
C ALA A 85 17.41 8.22 -0.41
N VAL A 86 17.05 8.93 0.66
CA VAL A 86 17.91 9.21 1.80
C VAL A 86 17.54 8.26 2.93
N VAL A 87 18.48 7.40 3.32
CA VAL A 87 18.32 6.49 4.45
C VAL A 87 18.17 7.30 5.72
N TYR A 88 17.11 7.04 6.49
CA TYR A 88 16.93 7.66 7.80
C TYR A 88 18.10 7.28 8.71
N GLN A 89 18.82 8.28 9.17
CA GLN A 89 19.86 8.15 10.18
C GLN A 89 19.33 8.76 11.47
N PRO A 90 19.20 7.97 12.55
CA PRO A 90 18.82 8.52 13.84
C PRO A 90 19.80 9.62 14.28
N PRO A 91 19.32 10.68 14.95
CA PRO A 91 20.19 11.72 15.48
C PRO A 91 21.17 11.14 16.52
N ALA A 92 22.30 11.80 16.74
CA ALA A 92 23.37 11.31 17.63
C ALA A 92 22.88 11.07 19.07
N GLU A 93 21.88 11.85 19.51
CA GLU A 93 21.18 11.73 20.78
C GLU A 93 20.58 10.33 21.01
N ALA A 94 20.17 9.64 19.94
CA ALA A 94 19.60 8.29 20.02
C ALA A 94 20.58 7.28 20.64
N GLN A 95 21.89 7.54 20.58
CA GLN A 95 22.90 6.68 21.21
C GLN A 95 22.89 6.72 22.73
N ARG A 96 22.26 7.74 23.34
CA ARG A 96 22.07 7.82 24.79
C ARG A 96 20.87 6.98 25.28
N MET A 97 20.05 6.47 24.36
CA MET A 97 18.86 5.69 24.70
C MET A 97 19.21 4.31 25.26
N SER A 98 18.56 3.95 26.35
CA SER A 98 18.59 2.58 26.87
C SER A 98 18.07 1.58 25.82
N THR A 99 18.45 0.32 25.96
CA THR A 99 17.95 -0.77 25.09
C THR A 99 16.43 -0.85 25.06
N ARG A 100 15.75 -0.61 26.20
CA ARG A 100 14.29 -0.63 26.28
C ARG A 100 13.67 0.50 25.47
N GLN A 101 14.22 1.71 25.55
CA GLN A 101 13.74 2.86 24.79
C GLN A 101 13.95 2.68 23.28
N ARG A 102 15.10 2.12 22.87
CA ARG A 102 15.34 1.81 21.45
C ARG A 102 14.32 0.82 20.91
N LYS A 103 14.07 -0.27 21.64
CA LYS A 103 13.01 -1.24 21.27
C LYS A 103 11.63 -0.57 21.15
N ALA A 104 11.25 0.28 22.10
CA ALA A 104 9.97 0.98 22.04
C ALA A 104 9.87 1.90 20.81
N LEU A 105 10.96 2.59 20.46
CA LEU A 105 11.01 3.42 19.25
C LEU A 105 10.96 2.57 17.98
N ASP A 106 11.65 1.44 17.94
CA ASP A 106 11.62 0.51 16.80
C ASP A 106 10.20 -0.03 16.56
N GLU A 107 9.46 -0.36 17.62
CA GLU A 107 8.06 -0.78 17.52
C GLU A 107 7.16 0.36 17.02
N LEU A 108 7.37 1.59 17.52
CA LEU A 108 6.65 2.77 17.02
C LEU A 108 6.89 2.97 15.53
N ILE A 109 8.16 2.95 15.09
CA ILE A 109 8.53 3.08 13.68
C ILE A 109 7.87 1.97 12.86
N ARG A 110 7.86 0.73 13.35
CA ARG A 110 7.21 -0.39 12.65
C ARG A 110 5.70 -0.18 12.52
N ALA A 111 5.04 0.34 13.54
CA ALA A 111 3.61 0.66 13.49
C ALA A 111 3.30 1.74 12.44
N PHE A 112 4.11 2.79 12.34
CA PHE A 112 3.96 3.82 11.31
C PHE A 112 4.35 3.37 9.90
N ALA A 113 5.27 2.42 9.79
CA ALA A 113 5.80 1.93 8.51
C ALA A 113 5.11 0.66 8.00
N ALA A 114 4.24 0.04 8.81
CA ALA A 114 3.35 -0.99 8.32
C ALA A 114 2.51 -0.36 7.20
N ASP A 115 2.71 -0.80 5.96
CA ASP A 115 1.90 -0.38 4.82
C ASP A 115 0.46 -0.78 5.16
N ASP A 116 -0.32 0.15 5.70
CA ASP A 116 -1.77 0.08 5.79
C ASP A 116 -2.25 0.29 4.36
N LYS A 117 -2.11 -0.75 3.54
CA LYS A 117 -2.73 -0.78 2.23
C LYS A 117 -4.21 -0.60 2.56
N PRO A 118 -4.87 0.51 2.17
CA PRO A 118 -6.31 0.57 2.29
C PRO A 118 -6.79 -0.67 1.57
N THR A 119 -7.41 -1.59 2.31
CA THR A 119 -8.13 -2.69 1.70
C THR A 119 -9.05 -1.98 0.72
N PRO A 120 -8.95 -2.21 -0.61
CA PRO A 120 -9.79 -1.51 -1.55
C PRO A 120 -11.22 -1.72 -1.06
N ALA A 121 -11.86 -0.66 -0.57
CA ALA A 121 -12.98 -0.75 0.37
C ALA A 121 -13.96 -1.80 -0.18
N ALA A 122 -13.93 -2.96 0.45
CA ALA A 122 -14.58 -4.15 -0.07
C ALA A 122 -16.09 -3.89 0.05
N GLY A 123 -16.71 -3.49 -1.06
CA GLY A 123 -18.13 -3.12 -1.09
C GLY A 123 -18.47 -1.78 -1.74
N LEU A 124 -17.51 -1.00 -2.23
CA LEU A 124 -17.84 0.18 -3.05
C LEU A 124 -18.43 -0.25 -4.40
N ASP A 125 -19.74 -0.05 -4.57
CA ASP A 125 -20.45 -0.28 -5.84
C ASP A 125 -20.35 0.97 -6.73
N PHE A 126 -19.40 0.94 -7.67
CA PHE A 126 -19.25 2.00 -8.66
C PHE A 126 -20.22 1.89 -9.85
N GLY A 127 -21.07 0.87 -9.91
CA GLY A 127 -21.95 0.59 -11.05
C GLY A 127 -22.93 1.74 -11.32
N ARG A 128 -23.54 2.30 -10.27
CA ARG A 128 -24.48 3.42 -10.40
C ARG A 128 -23.79 4.71 -10.86
N LEU A 129 -22.62 5.01 -10.30
CA LEU A 129 -21.82 6.18 -10.69
C LEU A 129 -21.34 6.08 -12.15
N LEU A 130 -20.90 4.90 -12.57
CA LEU A 130 -20.50 4.67 -13.97
C LEU A 130 -21.68 4.85 -14.94
N ALA A 131 -22.86 4.34 -14.59
CA ALA A 131 -24.06 4.53 -15.40
C ALA A 131 -24.48 6.02 -15.47
N ALA A 132 -24.40 6.76 -14.36
CA ALA A 132 -24.67 8.20 -14.33
C ALA A 132 -23.67 8.99 -15.18
N ARG A 133 -22.37 8.65 -15.12
CA ARG A 133 -21.32 9.23 -15.97
C ARG A 133 -21.60 9.01 -17.46
N GLU A 134 -22.03 7.81 -17.85
CA GLU A 134 -22.33 7.51 -19.25
C GLU A 134 -23.54 8.30 -19.77
N ARG A 135 -24.58 8.46 -18.94
CA ARG A 135 -25.72 9.32 -19.26
C ARG A 135 -25.32 10.79 -19.39
N LEU A 136 -24.46 11.28 -18.50
CA LEU A 136 -23.93 12.64 -18.57
C LEU A 136 -23.10 12.84 -19.83
N HIS A 137 -22.23 11.90 -20.18
CA HIS A 137 -21.43 11.93 -21.41
C HIS A 137 -22.31 11.91 -22.67
N THR A 138 -23.36 11.09 -22.67
CA THR A 138 -24.35 11.04 -23.76
C THR A 138 -25.10 12.37 -23.87
N ALA A 139 -25.51 12.97 -22.75
CA ALA A 139 -26.19 14.27 -22.74
C ALA A 139 -25.29 15.42 -23.21
N LEU A 140 -24.00 15.38 -22.90
CA LEU A 140 -23.00 16.36 -23.35
C LEU A 140 -22.73 16.29 -24.86
N THR A 141 -22.77 15.07 -25.44
CA THR A 141 -22.48 14.85 -26.87
C THR A 141 -23.70 15.02 -27.78
N ALA A 142 -24.91 14.93 -27.24
CA ALA A 142 -26.18 15.06 -27.97
C ALA A 142 -26.57 16.51 -28.36
N GLY A 143 -25.59 17.39 -28.63
CA GLY A 143 -25.81 18.83 -28.88
C GLY A 143 -26.95 19.14 -29.85
N GLY A 144 -28.02 19.76 -29.34
CA GLY A 144 -29.15 20.23 -30.14
C GLY A 144 -30.42 20.48 -29.33
N GLU A 145 -30.87 21.75 -29.31
CA GLU A 145 -32.17 22.27 -28.86
C GLU A 145 -32.51 22.14 -27.37
N HIS A 146 -33.38 23.02 -26.87
CA HIS A 146 -33.69 23.26 -25.45
C HIS A 146 -34.13 22.01 -24.64
N ALA A 147 -34.43 20.88 -25.30
CA ALA A 147 -34.62 19.56 -24.69
C ALA A 147 -33.30 18.87 -24.24
N SER A 148 -32.14 19.39 -24.63
CA SER A 148 -30.80 18.94 -24.21
C SER A 148 -30.38 19.51 -22.86
N ALA A 149 -30.76 20.76 -22.53
CA ALA A 149 -30.38 21.41 -21.28
C ALA A 149 -31.01 20.73 -20.05
N GLY A 150 -32.30 20.39 -20.11
CA GLY A 150 -32.97 19.67 -19.02
C GLY A 150 -32.39 18.27 -18.78
N ARG A 151 -32.16 17.51 -19.85
CA ARG A 151 -31.52 16.19 -19.77
C ARG A 151 -30.08 16.25 -19.26
N LEU A 152 -29.34 17.30 -19.63
CA LEU A 152 -28.00 17.54 -19.14
C LEU A 152 -27.98 17.85 -17.64
N VAL A 153 -28.90 18.70 -17.17
CA VAL A 153 -29.04 19.02 -15.74
C VAL A 153 -29.41 17.78 -14.93
N GLU A 154 -30.35 16.96 -15.41
CA GLU A 154 -30.72 15.70 -14.73
C GLU A 154 -29.56 14.70 -14.70
N ALA A 155 -28.87 14.49 -15.83
CA ALA A 155 -27.70 13.62 -15.86
C ALA A 155 -26.56 14.12 -14.98
N ALA A 156 -26.38 15.44 -14.86
CA ALA A 156 -25.40 16.04 -13.96
C ALA A 156 -25.77 15.81 -12.48
N ARG A 157 -27.05 15.95 -12.12
CA ARG A 157 -27.55 15.65 -10.76
C ARG A 157 -27.36 14.18 -10.40
N GLU A 158 -27.68 13.27 -11.32
CA GLU A 158 -27.44 11.83 -11.11
C GLU A 158 -25.95 11.52 -10.88
N ALA A 159 -25.06 12.18 -11.64
CA ALA A 159 -23.62 11.99 -11.47
C ALA A 159 -23.13 12.53 -10.12
N VAL A 160 -23.60 13.70 -9.71
CA VAL A 160 -23.27 14.28 -8.38
C VAL A 160 -23.77 13.37 -7.26
N ALA A 161 -25.01 12.90 -7.32
CA ALA A 161 -25.55 11.99 -6.31
C ALA A 161 -24.75 10.68 -6.22
N GLY A 162 -24.34 10.11 -7.36
CA GLY A 162 -23.48 8.92 -7.37
C GLY A 162 -22.08 9.18 -6.81
N ILE A 163 -21.54 10.40 -6.95
CA ILE A 163 -20.27 10.80 -6.33
C ILE A 163 -20.44 10.89 -4.82
N ASP A 164 -21.50 11.56 -4.35
CA ASP A 164 -21.78 11.73 -2.92
C ASP A 164 -21.98 10.37 -2.23
N GLU A 165 -22.73 9.44 -2.83
CA GLU A 165 -22.92 8.08 -2.31
C GLU A 165 -21.60 7.30 -2.17
N VAL A 166 -20.70 7.42 -3.14
CA VAL A 166 -19.37 6.77 -3.08
C VAL A 166 -18.48 7.43 -2.03
N ILE A 167 -18.54 8.76 -1.90
CA ILE A 167 -17.79 9.51 -0.89
C ILE A 167 -18.26 9.12 0.52
N ASP A 168 -19.57 9.07 0.75
CA ASP A 168 -20.15 8.68 2.04
C ASP A 168 -19.76 7.24 2.40
N ALA A 169 -19.84 6.31 1.45
CA ALA A 169 -19.43 4.93 1.65
C ALA A 169 -17.93 4.80 1.95
N LEU A 170 -17.08 5.62 1.32
CA LEU A 170 -15.64 5.67 1.58
C LEU A 170 -15.34 6.16 3.00
N PHE A 171 -16.01 7.24 3.44
CA PHE A 171 -15.82 7.77 4.80
C PHE A 171 -16.39 6.84 5.89
N ALA A 172 -17.51 6.16 5.60
CA ALA A 172 -18.07 5.15 6.49
C ALA A 172 -17.14 3.94 6.64
N ALA A 173 -16.57 3.45 5.54
CA ALA A 173 -15.59 2.36 5.56
C ALA A 173 -14.32 2.75 6.35
N ALA A 174 -13.79 3.96 6.13
CA ALA A 174 -12.63 4.47 6.87
C ALA A 174 -12.89 4.63 8.39
N SER A 175 -14.14 4.84 8.79
CA SER A 175 -14.52 4.95 10.21
C SER A 175 -14.78 3.59 10.88
N ALA A 176 -15.07 2.54 10.09
CA ALA A 176 -15.32 1.19 10.59
C ALA A 176 -14.02 0.39 10.80
N GLU A 177 -12.92 0.81 10.18
CA GLU A 177 -11.58 0.23 10.36
C GLU A 177 -10.87 0.69 11.65
N ASP A 178 -11.52 1.50 12.49
CA ASP A 178 -11.04 1.83 13.85
C ASP A 178 -11.75 0.93 14.89
N PRO A 179 -11.29 -0.31 15.14
CA PRO A 179 -11.73 -1.01 16.33
C PRO A 179 -11.14 -0.25 17.52
N ALA A 180 -12.03 0.41 18.26
CA ALA A 180 -11.72 0.89 19.58
C ALA A 180 -11.11 -0.25 20.42
N ASP A 181 -9.78 -0.27 20.52
CA ASP A 181 -9.04 -0.98 21.54
C ASP A 181 -9.34 -0.32 22.89
N HIS A 182 -10.56 -0.54 23.38
CA HIS A 182 -10.90 -0.37 24.77
C HIS A 182 -10.30 -1.55 25.55
N GLU A 183 -8.98 -1.60 25.67
CA GLU A 183 -8.39 -2.30 26.80
C GLU A 183 -8.76 -1.53 28.07
N SER A 184 -9.75 -2.10 28.78
CA SER A 184 -10.17 -1.70 30.11
C SER A 184 -8.98 -1.68 31.05
N VAL A 185 -8.41 -0.50 31.29
CA VAL A 185 -7.39 -0.28 32.32
C VAL A 185 -8.08 -0.23 33.69
N SER A 186 -8.56 -1.38 34.14
CA SER A 186 -9.17 -1.53 35.46
C SER A 186 -8.79 -2.87 36.07
N ASP A 187 -7.50 -3.06 36.31
CA ASP A 187 -6.99 -3.87 37.42
C ASP A 187 -5.50 -3.60 37.63
N PHE A 188 -5.19 -2.47 38.27
CA PHE A 188 -3.89 -2.23 38.89
C PHE A 188 -4.10 -1.92 40.37
N THR A 189 -4.54 -2.93 41.14
CA THR A 189 -4.48 -2.91 42.60
C THR A 189 -3.25 -3.68 43.04
N GLY A 190 -2.11 -2.99 43.09
CA GLY A 190 -0.83 -3.58 43.44
C GLY A 190 0.16 -2.58 44.02
N PHE A 191 -0.29 -1.72 44.94
CA PHE A 191 0.60 -0.89 45.74
C PHE A 191 0.56 -1.38 47.20
N THR A 192 1.35 -2.41 47.49
CA THR A 192 1.67 -2.75 48.89
C THR A 192 2.82 -1.82 49.33
N THR A 193 2.48 -0.79 50.12
CA THR A 193 3.48 -0.08 50.91
C THR A 193 3.73 -0.89 52.16
N ASP A 194 4.76 -1.73 52.14
CA ASP A 194 5.30 -2.29 53.37
C ASP A 194 6.32 -1.29 53.95
N HIS A 195 5.98 -0.76 55.12
CA HIS A 195 6.73 0.28 55.82
C HIS A 195 7.33 -0.36 57.07
N PRO A 196 8.66 -0.53 57.20
CA PRO A 196 9.22 -0.91 58.49
C PRO A 196 9.42 0.35 59.33
N ALA A 197 8.55 0.51 60.32
CA ALA A 197 8.71 1.47 61.40
C ALA A 197 10.04 1.21 62.14
N ARG A 198 10.91 2.23 62.17
CA ARG A 198 11.98 2.34 63.15
C ARG A 198 11.36 2.44 64.55
N ALA A 199 11.61 1.46 65.40
CA ALA A 199 11.47 1.59 66.85
C ALA A 199 12.87 1.83 67.45
N ALA A 200 13.00 2.95 68.16
CA ALA A 200 14.10 3.23 69.06
C ALA A 200 13.93 2.42 70.36
N GLY A 201 15.06 1.97 70.90
CA GLY A 201 15.21 1.25 72.17
C GLY A 201 16.62 0.74 72.29
#